data_AF-A0A8T3QY43-F1
#
_entry.id   AF-A0A8T3QY43-F1
#
_cell.length_a   1.000
_cell.length_b   1.000
_cell.length_c   1.000
_cell.angle_alpha   90.00
_cell.angle_beta   90.00
_cell.angle_gamma   90.00
#
_symmetry.space_group_name_H-M   'P 1'
#
loop_
_entity.id
_entity.type
_entity.pdbx_description
1 polymer ?
#
loop_
_entity_poly.entity_id
_entity_poly.type
_entity_poly.pdbx_seq_one_letter_code
_entity_poly.pdbx_strand_id
1 'polypeptide(L)'
;MALIQAECWNTIGDLGAAVRSTKRKQVEAEAHAIATQHDGQDPYRITSVWVIRASATNRSLLAQYPHIIETSFPGSSRAWVVALTQGGPPPIKPGLVWFDPSTRRLIEHRTARTVDHR
;
A
#
# COMPACT_ATOMS: atom_id res chain seq x y z
N MET A 1 -3.03 6.04 -17.62
CA MET A 1 -2.74 6.68 -16.31
C MET A 1 -2.92 5.67 -15.18
N ALA A 2 -2.35 5.92 -13.99
CA ALA A 2 -2.53 5.05 -12.82
C ALA A 2 -3.49 5.68 -11.80
N LEU A 3 -4.39 4.88 -11.22
CA LEU A 3 -5.23 5.24 -10.08
C LEU A 3 -4.73 4.52 -8.84
N ILE A 4 -4.82 5.20 -7.70
CA ILE A 4 -4.33 4.70 -6.41
C ILE A 4 -5.52 4.29 -5.55
N GLN A 5 -5.60 3.01 -5.20
CA GLN A 5 -6.42 2.50 -4.11
C GLN A 5 -5.63 2.71 -2.80
N ALA A 6 -5.90 3.84 -2.12
CA ALA A 6 -5.33 4.12 -0.82
C ALA A 6 -6.27 3.62 0.29
N GLU A 7 -5.78 2.71 1.13
CA GLU A 7 -6.53 2.22 2.30
C GLU A 7 -5.88 2.73 3.59
N CYS A 8 -6.64 3.54 4.33
CA CYS A 8 -6.19 4.15 5.59
C CYS A 8 -6.64 3.32 6.79
N TRP A 9 -5.70 2.80 7.56
CA TRP A 9 -5.96 1.89 8.67
C TRP A 9 -5.54 2.51 10.01
N ASN A 10 -6.51 2.83 10.85
CA ASN A 10 -6.24 3.25 12.24
C ASN A 10 -5.82 2.07 13.10
N THR A 11 -6.47 0.92 12.90
CA THR A 11 -6.23 -0.36 13.58
C THR A 11 -6.46 -1.50 12.59
N ILE A 12 -5.78 -2.62 12.78
CA ILE A 12 -5.98 -3.84 12.01
C ILE A 12 -6.33 -4.96 13.01
N GLY A 13 -7.52 -5.52 12.89
CA GLY A 13 -7.96 -6.64 13.73
C GLY A 13 -7.51 -7.99 13.17
N ASP A 14 -7.78 -8.22 11.88
CA ASP A 14 -7.38 -9.41 11.14
C ASP A 14 -6.60 -9.01 9.89
N LEU A 15 -5.28 -9.27 9.92
CA LEU A 15 -4.38 -8.92 8.83
C LEU A 15 -4.69 -9.71 7.54
N GLY A 16 -5.05 -10.99 7.66
CA GLY A 16 -5.33 -11.85 6.51
C GLY A 16 -6.64 -11.45 5.82
N ALA A 17 -7.69 -11.17 6.61
CA ALA A 17 -8.94 -10.65 6.08
C ALA A 17 -8.77 -9.28 5.42
N ALA A 18 -7.97 -8.39 6.02
CA ALA A 18 -7.65 -7.09 5.43
C ALA A 18 -6.95 -7.25 4.07
N VAL A 19 -5.91 -8.09 3.96
CA VAL A 19 -5.20 -8.35 2.70
C VAL A 19 -6.14 -8.93 1.63
N ARG A 20 -7.00 -9.91 1.97
CA ARG A 20 -7.97 -10.47 1.02
C ARG A 20 -8.99 -9.42 0.56
N SER A 21 -9.45 -8.58 1.49
CA SER A 21 -10.35 -7.48 1.18
C SER A 21 -9.72 -6.48 0.21
N THR A 22 -8.46 -6.10 0.43
CA THR A 22 -7.69 -5.24 -0.50
C THR A 22 -7.58 -5.84 -1.89
N LYS A 23 -7.22 -7.12 -2.00
CA LYS A 23 -7.11 -7.82 -3.28
C LYS A 23 -8.45 -7.87 -4.02
N ARG A 24 -9.54 -8.16 -3.30
CA ARG A 24 -10.89 -8.15 -3.87
C ARG A 24 -11.27 -6.77 -4.40
N LYS A 25 -11.09 -5.71 -3.61
CA LYS A 25 -11.35 -4.32 -4.04
C LYS A 25 -10.52 -3.92 -5.26
N GLN A 26 -9.26 -4.37 -5.32
CA GLN A 26 -8.41 -4.09 -6.46
C GLN A 26 -8.95 -4.74 -7.73
N VAL A 27 -9.35 -6.00 -7.68
CA VAL A 27 -9.98 -6.71 -8.81
C VAL A 27 -11.29 -6.02 -9.23
N GLU A 28 -12.12 -5.62 -8.27
CA GLU A 28 -13.37 -4.87 -8.54
C GLU A 28 -13.09 -3.53 -9.22
N ALA A 29 -12.06 -2.80 -8.77
CA ALA A 29 -11.66 -1.51 -9.36
C ALA A 29 -11.06 -1.67 -10.76
N GLU A 30 -10.28 -2.72 -11.00
CA GLU A 30 -9.72 -3.04 -12.32
C GLU A 30 -10.85 -3.40 -13.30
N ALA A 31 -11.80 -4.23 -12.89
CA ALA A 31 -12.99 -4.54 -13.69
C ALA A 31 -13.81 -3.28 -14.03
N HIS A 32 -13.99 -2.39 -13.05
CA HIS A 32 -14.67 -1.12 -13.29
C HIS A 32 -13.90 -0.21 -14.26
N ALA A 33 -12.58 -0.12 -14.13
CA ALA A 33 -11.73 0.68 -15.03
C ALA A 33 -11.82 0.19 -16.49
N ILE A 34 -11.92 -1.12 -16.70
CA ILE A 34 -12.13 -1.72 -18.03
C ILE A 34 -13.55 -1.40 -18.54
N ALA A 35 -14.58 -1.60 -17.70
CA ALA A 35 -15.97 -1.42 -18.11
C ALA A 35 -16.34 0.04 -18.43
N THR A 36 -15.62 1.01 -17.87
CA THR A 36 -15.85 2.45 -18.07
C THR A 36 -14.88 3.10 -19.06
N GLN A 37 -14.06 2.30 -19.72
CA GLN A 37 -13.15 2.76 -20.75
C GLN A 37 -13.94 3.35 -21.93
N HIS A 38 -13.56 4.55 -22.37
CA HIS A 38 -14.11 5.19 -23.57
C HIS A 38 -13.17 4.94 -24.75
N ASP A 39 -13.72 4.91 -25.96
CA ASP A 39 -12.95 4.64 -27.18
C ASP A 39 -11.71 5.56 -27.30
N GLY A 40 -10.56 4.94 -27.53
CA GLY A 40 -9.28 5.64 -27.74
C GLY A 40 -8.48 5.99 -26.48
N GLN A 41 -8.86 5.50 -25.30
CA GLN A 41 -8.06 5.64 -24.06
C GLN A 41 -7.75 4.27 -23.44
N ASP A 42 -6.52 4.05 -22.98
CA ASP A 42 -6.17 2.86 -22.20
C ASP A 42 -6.84 2.91 -20.82
N PRO A 43 -7.33 1.79 -20.28
CA PRO A 43 -7.95 1.76 -18.96
C PRO A 43 -6.93 2.12 -17.87
N TYR A 44 -7.42 2.72 -16.79
CA TYR A 44 -6.56 3.07 -15.67
C TYR A 44 -5.96 1.81 -15.04
N ARG A 45 -4.65 1.86 -14.80
CA ARG A 45 -3.99 0.86 -13.97
C ARG A 45 -4.29 1.13 -12.51
N ILE A 46 -4.83 0.14 -11.80
CA ILE A 46 -5.01 0.24 -10.35
C ILE A 46 -3.72 -0.19 -9.64
N THR A 47 -3.30 0.62 -8.67
CA THR A 47 -2.18 0.33 -7.75
C THR A 47 -2.66 0.56 -6.33
N SER A 48 -2.15 -0.20 -5.35
CA SER A 48 -2.66 -0.16 -3.98
C SER A 48 -1.60 0.24 -2.97
N VAL A 49 -1.99 1.01 -1.97
CA VAL A 49 -1.13 1.37 -0.84
C VAL A 49 -1.92 1.34 0.47
N TRP A 50 -1.34 0.71 1.49
CA TRP A 50 -1.83 0.82 2.85
C TRP A 50 -1.14 1.97 3.56
N VAL A 51 -1.95 2.87 4.13
CA VAL A 51 -1.52 3.96 5.00
C VAL A 51 -1.95 3.60 6.42
N ILE A 52 -1.01 3.15 7.25
CA ILE A 52 -1.33 2.56 8.56
C ILE A 52 -0.91 3.52 9.66
N ARG A 53 -1.79 3.80 10.63
CA ARG A 53 -1.42 4.58 11.82
C ARG A 53 -0.25 3.92 12.54
N ALA A 54 0.77 4.69 12.86
CA ALA A 54 2.03 4.23 13.42
C ALA A 54 1.95 3.94 14.94
N SER A 55 1.04 3.06 15.37
CA SER A 55 0.87 2.65 16.77
C SER A 55 1.75 1.46 17.14
N ALA A 56 2.04 1.29 18.43
CA ALA A 56 2.74 0.10 18.93
C ALA A 56 1.99 -1.19 18.54
N THR A 57 0.66 -1.20 18.69
CA THR A 57 -0.19 -2.34 18.31
C THR A 57 -0.05 -2.72 16.84
N ASN A 58 -0.15 -1.76 15.91
CA ASN A 58 -0.04 -2.06 14.48
C ASN A 58 1.38 -2.52 14.12
N ARG A 59 2.42 -1.90 14.70
CA ARG A 59 3.80 -2.31 14.49
C ARG A 59 4.05 -3.74 14.97
N SER A 60 3.59 -4.07 16.17
CA SER A 60 3.70 -5.43 16.73
C SER A 60 2.91 -6.45 15.91
N LEU A 61 1.74 -6.10 15.38
CA LEU A 61 0.96 -6.99 14.52
C LEU A 61 1.71 -7.27 13.21
N LEU A 62 2.21 -6.25 12.52
CA LEU A 62 2.91 -6.46 11.25
C LEU A 62 4.23 -7.22 11.44
N ALA A 63 4.94 -6.96 12.55
CA ALA A 63 6.18 -7.66 12.89
C ALA A 63 5.98 -9.17 13.15
N GLN A 64 4.77 -9.60 13.56
CA GLN A 64 4.44 -11.02 13.73
C GLN A 64 4.30 -11.76 12.39
N TYR A 65 3.98 -11.06 11.31
CA TYR A 65 3.68 -11.66 9.99
C TYR A 65 4.48 -11.03 8.84
N PRO A 66 5.82 -10.99 8.93
CA PRO A 66 6.66 -10.31 7.94
C PRO A 66 6.47 -10.87 6.52
N HIS A 67 6.31 -12.18 6.38
CA HIS A 67 6.11 -12.83 5.08
C HIS A 67 4.79 -12.43 4.39
N ILE A 68 3.72 -12.20 5.16
CA ILE A 68 2.45 -11.70 4.62
C ILE A 68 2.65 -10.28 4.08
N ILE A 69 3.37 -9.45 4.82
CA ILE A 69 3.64 -8.06 4.44
C ILE A 69 4.54 -7.99 3.22
N GLU A 70 5.65 -8.72 3.20
CA GLU A 70 6.58 -8.77 2.07
C GLU A 70 5.90 -9.25 0.78
N THR A 71 5.05 -10.28 0.89
CA THR A 71 4.31 -10.82 -0.27
C THR A 71 3.19 -9.88 -0.74
N SER A 72 2.50 -9.23 0.20
CA SER A 72 1.34 -8.39 -0.13
C SER A 72 1.72 -6.99 -0.57
N PHE A 73 2.84 -6.46 -0.06
CA PHE A 73 3.32 -5.10 -0.30
C PHE A 73 4.79 -5.09 -0.76
N PRO A 74 5.11 -5.67 -1.93
CA PRO A 74 6.48 -5.77 -2.43
C PRO A 74 7.03 -4.44 -2.99
N GLY A 75 6.23 -3.38 -3.03
CA GLY A 75 6.62 -2.07 -3.56
C GLY A 75 7.50 -1.25 -2.61
N SER A 76 8.33 -0.39 -3.19
CA SER A 76 9.19 0.52 -2.42
C SER A 76 8.35 1.50 -1.60
N SER A 77 8.37 1.33 -0.27
CA SER A 77 7.68 2.22 0.66
C SER A 77 8.15 3.68 0.52
N ARG A 78 9.46 3.89 0.31
CA ARG A 78 10.04 5.21 0.04
C ARG A 78 9.43 5.87 -1.19
N ALA A 79 9.32 5.13 -2.29
CA ALA A 79 8.74 5.64 -3.53
C ALA A 79 7.25 5.97 -3.34
N TRP A 80 6.53 5.18 -2.53
CA TRP A 80 5.16 5.49 -2.14
C TRP A 80 5.04 6.77 -1.29
N VAL A 81 5.92 6.98 -0.31
CA VAL A 81 5.95 8.24 0.45
C VAL A 81 6.16 9.43 -0.48
N VAL A 82 7.12 9.35 -1.42
CA VAL A 82 7.36 10.42 -2.40
C VAL A 82 6.12 10.67 -3.26
N ALA A 83 5.54 9.63 -3.86
CA ALA A 83 4.37 9.76 -4.73
C ALA A 83 3.17 10.40 -4.01
N LEU A 84 2.91 10.01 -2.75
CA LEU A 84 1.79 10.51 -1.96
C LEU A 84 1.98 11.93 -1.43
N THR A 85 3.22 12.40 -1.25
CA THR A 85 3.50 13.70 -0.60
C THR A 85 3.97 14.79 -1.55
N GLN A 86 4.66 14.42 -2.63
CA GLN A 86 5.28 15.36 -3.57
C GLN A 86 4.56 15.41 -4.91
N GLY A 87 3.65 14.46 -5.16
CA GLY A 87 3.06 14.24 -6.48
C GLY A 87 4.04 13.53 -7.41
N GLY A 88 3.52 12.59 -8.20
CA GLY A 88 4.32 11.78 -9.10
C GLY A 88 3.61 10.47 -9.45
N PRO A 89 4.13 9.70 -10.42
CA PRO A 89 3.54 8.42 -10.76
C PRO A 89 3.65 7.45 -9.57
N PRO A 90 2.55 6.78 -9.16
CA PRO A 90 2.62 5.78 -8.11
C PRO A 90 3.48 4.59 -8.54
N PRO A 91 4.19 3.93 -7.61
CA PRO A 91 4.86 2.67 -7.89
C PRO A 91 3.87 1.62 -8.41
N ILE A 92 4.39 0.77 -9.31
CA ILE A 92 3.63 -0.35 -9.91
C ILE A 92 3.21 -1.38 -8.86
N LYS A 93 4.11 -1.65 -7.92
CA LYS A 93 3.94 -2.70 -6.90
C LYS A 93 3.24 -2.13 -5.66
N PRO A 94 2.35 -2.90 -5.02
CA PRO A 94 1.62 -2.43 -3.84
C PRO A 94 2.54 -1.98 -2.71
N GLY A 95 2.13 -0.93 -2.00
CA GLY A 95 2.92 -0.30 -0.96
C GLY A 95 2.33 -0.38 0.43
N LEU A 96 3.20 -0.21 1.42
CA LEU A 96 2.81 0.02 2.81
C LEU A 96 3.61 1.20 3.35
N VAL A 97 2.92 2.18 3.93
CA VAL A 97 3.51 3.34 4.60
C VAL A 97 2.88 3.52 5.97
N TRP A 98 3.61 4.13 6.89
CA TRP A 98 3.12 4.52 8.20
C TRP A 98 2.63 5.97 8.16
N PHE A 99 1.53 6.27 8.83
CA PHE A 99 1.13 7.62 9.18
C PHE A 99 1.39 7.86 10.66
N ASP A 100 2.25 8.84 10.96
CA ASP A 100 2.48 9.28 12.33
C ASP A 100 1.55 10.45 12.66
N PRO A 101 0.57 10.26 13.57
CA PRO A 101 -0.39 11.31 13.92
C PRO A 101 0.25 12.47 14.71
N SER A 102 1.40 12.25 15.37
CA SER A 102 2.06 13.28 16.16
C SER A 102 2.77 14.32 15.28
N THR A 103 3.40 13.85 14.19
CA THR A 103 4.10 14.71 13.23
C THR A 103 3.28 15.03 11.99
N ARG A 104 2.14 14.34 11.80
CA ARG A 104 1.30 14.38 10.58
C ARG A 104 2.08 14.02 9.31
N ARG A 105 3.04 13.10 9.43
CA ARG A 105 3.92 12.69 8.31
C ARG A 105 3.71 11.24 7.93
N LEU A 106 3.95 10.97 6.64
CA LEU A 106 4.14 9.61 6.14
C LEU A 106 5.59 9.17 6.36
N ILE A 107 5.76 7.96 6.87
CA ILE A 107 7.04 7.34 7.15
C ILE A 107 7.10 6.02 6.40
N GLU A 108 8.24 5.73 5.79
CA GLU A 108 8.45 4.47 5.10
C GLU A 108 8.40 3.27 6.07
N HIS A 109 7.82 2.18 5.60
CA HIS A 109 7.96 0.87 6.21
C HIS A 109 9.31 0.29 5.81
N ARG A 110 10.13 -0.03 6.83
CA ARG A 110 11.42 -0.70 6.67
C ARG A 110 11.30 -2.10 7.24
N THR A 111 11.48 -3.12 6.42
CA THR A 111 11.68 -4.49 6.89
C THR A 111 13.11 -4.64 7.41
N ALA A 112 13.28 -5.39 8.50
CA ALA A 112 14.60 -5.60 9.13
C ALA A 112 15.60 -6.40 8.24
N ARG A 113 15.19 -6.84 7.05
CA ARG A 113 15.99 -7.65 6.11
C ARG A 113 16.98 -6.85 5.25
N THR A 114 17.32 -5.62 5.62
CA THR A 114 18.50 -4.95 5.06
C THR A 114 19.67 -5.14 6.03
N VAL A 115 20.08 -6.40 6.23
CA VAL A 115 21.44 -6.69 6.70
C VAL A 115 22.21 -7.10 5.45
N ASP A 116 23.14 -6.23 5.10
CA ASP A 116 24.09 -6.30 3.99
C ASP A 116 24.81 -7.66 4.00
N HIS A 117 24.51 -8.54 3.04
CA HIS A 117 25.44 -9.63 2.70
C HIS A 117 26.47 -9.04 1.75
N ARG A 118 27.50 -8.44 2.34
CA ARG A 118 28.80 -8.26 1.68
C ARG A 118 29.58 -9.56 1.69
#